data_AF-A0A1H8LCA0-F1
#
_entry.id   AF-A0A1H8LCA0-F1
#
_cell.length_a   1.000
_cell.length_b   1.000
_cell.length_c   1.000
_cell.angle_alpha   90.00
_cell.angle_beta   90.00
_cell.angle_gamma   90.00
#
_symmetry.space_group_name_H-M   'P 1'
#
loop_
_entity.id
_entity.type
_entity.pdbx_description
1 polymer ?
#
loop_
_entity_poly.entity_id
_entity_poly.type
_entity_poly.pdbx_seq_one_letter_code
_entity_poly.pdbx_strand_id
1 'polypeptide(L)'
;MEEIIRLKQEGLTQREIAARLGISSSKVRYHLAKHGLLPQGSRSSGRNGEMVEVPDVDFAYLPQTAGLHQDRLVLLPRDPKTLYVYWMLTERRIRMIEQHFHCAWHELPKWLRVYDVSYTAFNGDNANRSWDIQVNSDADNWFIKEMSAGTVFCVDFGTTAIDGRFITLLRSNVAATPRLSSEHSSAENNSVWASVEPIKQPDWAESFTGYSIAE
;
A
#
# COMPACT_ATOMS: atom_id res chain seq x y z
N MET A 1 12.22 3.03 20.26
CA MET A 1 10.84 3.55 20.06
C MET A 1 10.64 4.81 20.90
N GLU A 2 10.87 4.75 22.22
CA GLU A 2 11.03 5.94 23.08
C GLU A 2 12.08 6.93 22.54
N GLU A 3 13.12 6.41 21.90
CA GLU A 3 14.16 7.22 21.25
C GLU A 3 13.64 8.20 20.18
N ILE A 4 12.56 7.87 19.45
CA ILE A 4 11.98 8.78 18.42
C ILE A 4 11.33 10.00 19.09
N ILE A 5 10.63 9.76 20.20
CA ILE A 5 9.94 10.79 21.00
C ILE A 5 10.98 11.71 21.62
N ARG A 6 12.02 11.13 22.22
CA ARG A 6 13.14 11.86 22.81
C ARG A 6 13.83 12.75 21.79
N LEU A 7 14.24 12.21 20.64
CA LEU A 7 14.92 12.99 19.59
C LEU A 7 14.02 14.11 19.04
N LYS A 8 12.69 13.92 19.01
CA LYS A 8 11.75 14.97 18.63
C LYS A 8 11.63 16.07 19.68
N GLN A 9 11.64 15.72 20.96
CA GLN A 9 11.66 16.68 22.07
C GLN A 9 12.99 17.44 22.13
N GLU A 10 14.09 16.83 21.70
CA GLU A 10 15.40 17.47 21.47
C GLU A 10 15.43 18.40 20.23
N GLY A 11 14.31 18.50 19.49
CA GLY A 11 14.12 19.45 18.40
C GLY A 11 14.51 18.95 17.01
N LEU A 12 14.94 17.69 16.86
CA LEU A 12 15.35 17.15 15.57
C LEU A 12 14.17 17.06 14.58
N THR A 13 14.47 17.27 13.30
CA THR A 13 13.50 17.09 12.22
C THR A 13 13.24 15.60 11.97
N GLN A 14 12.07 15.26 11.42
CA GLN A 14 11.71 13.87 11.12
C GLN A 14 12.75 13.17 10.22
N ARG A 15 13.39 13.94 9.32
CA ARG A 15 14.41 13.43 8.39
C ARG A 15 15.72 13.11 9.10
N GLU A 16 16.11 13.91 10.09
CA GLU A 16 17.31 13.67 10.90
C GLU A 16 17.11 12.49 11.86
N ILE A 17 15.91 12.36 12.44
CA ILE A 17 15.55 11.21 13.27
C ILE A 17 15.58 9.92 12.42
N ALA A 18 15.02 9.97 11.21
CA ALA A 18 15.03 8.86 10.26
C ALA A 18 16.46 8.43 9.91
N ALA A 19 17.31 9.39 9.55
CA ALA A 19 18.71 9.14 9.23
C ALA A 19 19.51 8.60 10.43
N ARG A 20 19.25 9.10 11.64
CA ARG A 20 19.96 8.71 12.87
C ARG A 20 19.57 7.32 13.37
N LEU A 21 18.32 6.92 13.15
CA LEU A 21 17.79 5.63 13.61
C LEU A 21 17.78 4.55 12.51
N GLY A 22 18.21 4.89 11.28
CA GLY A 22 18.21 3.94 10.15
C GLY A 22 16.80 3.47 9.77
N ILE A 23 15.79 4.31 9.97
CA ILE A 23 14.39 4.00 9.66
C ILE A 23 13.79 5.03 8.69
N SER A 24 12.70 4.69 8.01
CA SER A 24 12.05 5.61 7.09
C SER A 24 11.41 6.81 7.80
N SER A 25 11.36 7.95 7.13
CA SER A 25 10.68 9.16 7.61
C SER A 25 9.18 8.95 7.84
N SER A 26 8.55 8.06 7.07
CA SER A 26 7.17 7.61 7.29
C SER A 26 7.01 6.90 8.63
N LYS A 27 7.96 6.05 9.01
CA LYS A 27 7.97 5.35 10.31
C LYS A 27 8.17 6.33 11.46
N VAL A 28 9.07 7.30 11.32
CA VAL A 28 9.24 8.40 12.29
C VAL A 28 7.95 9.20 12.45
N ARG A 29 7.33 9.62 11.34
CA ARG A 29 6.08 10.38 11.34
C ARG A 29 4.95 9.60 12.02
N TYR A 30 4.84 8.30 11.72
CA TYR A 30 3.88 7.41 12.36
C TYR A 30 4.07 7.39 13.89
N HIS A 31 5.30 7.24 14.38
CA HIS A 31 5.57 7.24 15.82
C HIS A 31 5.31 8.60 16.47
N LEU A 32 5.64 9.71 15.82
CA LEU A 32 5.35 11.04 16.38
C LEU A 32 3.86 11.38 16.40
N ALA A 33 3.11 10.95 15.37
CA ALA A 33 1.66 11.09 15.34
C ALA A 33 1.00 10.22 16.43
N LYS A 34 1.47 8.98 16.63
CA LYS A 34 1.03 8.06 17.69
C LYS A 34 1.18 8.64 19.10
N HIS A 35 2.17 9.51 19.31
CA HIS A 35 2.45 10.16 20.60
C HIS A 35 2.00 11.64 20.67
N GLY A 36 1.17 12.10 19.73
CA GLY A 36 0.56 13.43 19.78
C GLY A 36 1.53 14.61 19.57
N LEU A 37 2.72 14.35 19.02
CA LEU A 37 3.81 15.35 18.88
C LEU A 37 3.79 16.09 17.52
N LEU A 38 2.69 16.01 16.78
CA LEU A 38 2.47 16.76 15.55
C LEU A 38 1.18 17.57 15.63
N PRO A 39 1.17 18.85 15.20
CA PRO A 39 -0.03 19.67 15.22
C PRO A 39 -1.10 19.09 14.29
N GLN A 40 -2.28 18.83 14.85
CA GLN A 40 -3.49 18.51 14.10
C GLN A 40 -3.82 19.70 13.19
N GLY A 41 -3.97 19.44 11.90
CA GLY A 41 -4.01 20.49 10.88
C GLY A 41 -5.17 21.46 11.08
N SER A 42 -4.89 22.69 11.51
CA SER A 42 -5.78 23.82 11.32
C SER A 42 -5.66 24.29 9.86
N ARG A 43 -6.69 24.02 9.06
CA ARG A 43 -6.93 24.72 7.79
C ARG A 43 -8.37 25.24 7.79
N SER A 44 -8.56 26.42 8.35
CA SER A 44 -9.76 27.23 8.09
C SER A 44 -9.43 28.29 7.04
N SER A 45 -10.03 28.19 5.85
CA SER A 45 -10.33 29.37 5.04
C SER A 45 -11.50 29.09 4.07
N GLY A 46 -12.68 29.56 4.49
CA GLY A 46 -13.89 29.96 3.74
C GLY A 46 -14.36 29.22 2.48
N ARG A 47 -15.61 28.71 2.48
CA ARG A 47 -16.83 29.48 2.10
C ARG A 47 -18.09 28.58 2.12
N ASN A 48 -19.14 29.09 2.78
CA ASN A 48 -20.55 28.69 2.85
C ASN A 48 -21.02 27.46 2.04
N GLY A 49 -21.38 26.40 2.76
CA GLY A 49 -22.20 25.26 2.34
C GLY A 49 -22.48 24.43 3.59
N GLU A 50 -23.72 24.00 3.81
CA GLU A 50 -24.21 23.36 5.05
C GLU A 50 -23.23 22.33 5.64
N MET A 51 -22.94 22.49 6.94
CA MET A 51 -22.18 21.51 7.73
C MET A 51 -22.99 20.22 7.85
N VAL A 52 -22.70 19.24 7.00
CA VAL A 52 -22.86 17.85 7.41
C VAL A 52 -21.77 17.62 8.45
N GLU A 53 -22.15 17.53 9.73
CA GLU A 53 -21.25 17.13 10.80
C GLU A 53 -20.69 15.74 10.45
N VAL A 54 -19.48 15.72 9.90
CA VAL A 54 -18.72 14.49 9.75
C VAL A 54 -18.38 14.10 11.18
N PRO A 55 -18.86 12.96 11.71
CA PRO A 55 -18.57 12.60 13.09
C PRO A 55 -17.05 12.55 13.26
N ASP A 56 -16.58 13.21 14.32
CA ASP A 56 -15.17 13.24 14.68
C ASP A 56 -14.73 11.80 14.94
N VAL A 57 -14.10 11.17 13.94
CA VAL A 57 -13.68 9.78 14.04
C VAL A 57 -12.50 9.76 15.00
N ASP A 58 -12.77 9.41 16.25
CA ASP A 58 -11.73 9.20 17.25
C ASP A 58 -10.89 7.98 16.85
N PHE A 59 -9.78 8.24 16.14
CA PHE A 59 -8.82 7.22 15.74
C PHE A 59 -8.21 6.46 16.92
N ALA A 60 -8.37 6.95 18.17
CA ALA A 60 -7.94 6.23 19.38
C ALA A 60 -8.86 5.04 19.73
N TYR A 61 -10.09 5.01 19.20
CA TYR A 61 -11.07 3.94 19.42
C TYR A 61 -11.13 2.90 18.28
N LEU A 62 -10.35 3.07 17.21
CA LEU A 62 -10.10 1.95 16.32
C LEU A 62 -9.34 0.89 17.13
N PRO A 63 -9.77 -0.39 17.12
CA PRO A 63 -9.08 -1.43 17.87
C PRO A 63 -7.60 -1.37 17.48
N GLN A 64 -6.73 -1.16 18.47
CA GLN A 64 -5.28 -0.96 18.30
C GLN A 64 -4.58 -2.12 17.55
N THR A 65 -5.33 -3.18 17.24
CA THR A 65 -4.94 -4.45 16.62
C THR A 65 -5.56 -4.70 15.24
N ALA A 66 -6.52 -3.91 14.75
CA ALA A 66 -7.38 -4.26 13.61
C ALA A 66 -6.72 -4.30 12.22
N GLY A 67 -5.38 -4.21 12.12
CA GLY A 67 -4.69 -4.33 10.83
C GLY A 67 -3.16 -4.30 10.85
N LEU A 68 -2.53 -3.95 11.98
CA LEU A 68 -1.07 -3.80 12.09
C LEU A 68 -0.31 -5.14 12.25
N HIS A 69 -1.03 -6.26 12.39
CA HIS A 69 -0.45 -7.59 12.62
C HIS A 69 -0.69 -8.56 11.46
N GLN A 70 -1.10 -8.06 10.30
CA GLN A 70 -1.43 -8.92 9.16
C GLN A 70 -0.60 -8.54 7.95
N ASP A 71 -0.06 -9.56 7.28
CA ASP A 71 0.56 -9.39 5.99
C ASP A 71 -0.52 -8.93 4.99
N ARG A 72 -0.27 -7.84 4.26
CA ARG A 72 -1.28 -7.28 3.35
C ARG A 72 -0.63 -6.53 2.19
N LEU A 73 -1.23 -6.66 1.01
CA LEU A 73 -0.98 -5.83 -0.16
C LEU A 73 -2.35 -5.30 -0.63
N VAL A 74 -2.49 -3.98 -0.78
CA VAL A 74 -3.75 -3.36 -1.20
C VAL A 74 -3.51 -2.48 -2.41
N LEU A 75 -4.39 -2.64 -3.40
CA LEU A 75 -4.40 -1.87 -4.63
C LEU A 75 -5.65 -0.97 -4.66
N LEU A 76 -5.46 0.32 -4.87
CA LEU A 76 -6.51 1.34 -4.89
C LEU A 76 -6.43 2.17 -6.18
N PRO A 77 -7.56 2.42 -6.86
CA PRO A 77 -7.58 3.35 -7.97
C PRO A 77 -7.48 4.80 -7.47
N ARG A 78 -6.59 5.59 -8.07
CA ARG A 78 -6.48 7.03 -7.80
C ARG A 78 -7.20 7.84 -8.88
N ASP A 79 -6.93 7.54 -10.14
CA ASP A 79 -7.46 8.21 -11.32
C ASP A 79 -7.42 7.24 -12.52
N PRO A 80 -7.97 7.60 -13.71
CA PRO A 80 -8.01 6.71 -14.87
C PRO A 80 -6.64 6.17 -15.33
N LYS A 81 -5.52 6.82 -14.97
CA LYS A 81 -4.16 6.47 -15.40
C LYS A 81 -3.22 6.11 -14.25
N THR A 82 -3.70 6.11 -13.00
CA THR A 82 -2.86 5.89 -11.83
C THR A 82 -3.53 4.98 -10.81
N LEU A 83 -2.77 3.98 -10.36
CA LEU A 83 -3.09 3.16 -9.19
C LEU A 83 -2.15 3.52 -8.04
N TYR A 84 -2.66 3.42 -6.83
CA TYR A 84 -1.87 3.46 -5.60
C TYR A 84 -1.84 2.06 -4.98
N VAL A 85 -0.66 1.62 -4.56
CA VAL A 85 -0.48 0.33 -3.91
C VAL A 85 0.33 0.52 -2.63
N TYR A 86 -0.03 -0.21 -1.58
CA TYR A 86 0.77 -0.27 -0.36
C TYR A 86 0.82 -1.69 0.17
N TRP A 87 1.89 -2.01 0.89
CA TRP A 87 2.09 -3.31 1.50
C TRP A 87 2.63 -3.22 2.91
N MET A 88 2.32 -4.25 3.68
CA MET A 88 2.82 -4.47 5.03
C MET A 88 3.17 -5.94 5.17
N LEU A 89 4.35 -6.21 5.69
CA LEU A 89 4.79 -7.55 6.08
C LEU A 89 5.04 -7.55 7.59
N THR A 90 4.52 -8.57 8.25
CA THR A 90 4.81 -8.87 9.65
C THR A 90 6.27 -9.29 9.80
N GLU A 91 6.86 -9.04 10.97
CA GLU A 91 8.22 -9.51 11.26
C GLU A 91 8.38 -11.02 11.09
N ARG A 92 7.32 -11.78 11.42
CA ARG A 92 7.28 -13.23 11.22
C ARG A 92 7.46 -13.60 9.74
N ARG A 93 6.71 -12.96 8.84
CA ARG A 93 6.79 -13.20 7.40
C ARG A 93 8.15 -12.78 6.85
N ILE A 94 8.68 -11.63 7.29
CA ILE A 94 10.03 -11.19 6.93
C ILE A 94 11.08 -12.23 7.31
N ARG A 95 11.08 -12.73 8.56
CA ARG A 95 12.03 -13.76 9.00
C ARG A 95 11.93 -15.06 8.19
N MET A 96 10.72 -15.49 7.82
CA MET A 96 10.52 -16.67 6.97
C MET A 96 11.12 -16.47 5.58
N ILE A 97 10.94 -15.27 5.00
CA ILE A 97 11.52 -14.92 3.70
C ILE A 97 13.05 -14.93 3.78
N GLU A 98 13.62 -14.29 4.80
CA GLU A 98 15.08 -14.25 4.99
C GLU A 98 15.68 -15.64 5.13
N GLN A 99 15.01 -16.53 5.88
CA GLN A 99 15.40 -17.93 6.03
C GLN A 99 15.29 -18.70 4.71
N HIS A 100 14.23 -18.50 3.94
CA HIS A 100 14.01 -19.20 2.67
C HIS A 100 15.05 -18.81 1.61
N PHE A 101 15.38 -17.53 1.52
CA PHE A 101 16.33 -17.02 0.52
C PHE A 101 17.77 -16.96 1.01
N HIS A 102 18.02 -17.27 2.29
CA HIS A 102 19.33 -17.13 2.94
C HIS A 102 19.95 -15.73 2.72
N CYS A 103 19.11 -14.69 2.73
CA CYS A 103 19.48 -13.32 2.41
C CYS A 103 18.69 -12.35 3.29
N ALA A 104 19.31 -11.25 3.73
CA ALA A 104 18.62 -10.28 4.56
C ALA A 104 17.53 -9.54 3.77
N TRP A 105 16.41 -9.22 4.42
CA TRP A 105 15.24 -8.64 3.75
C TRP A 105 15.56 -7.34 3.00
N HIS A 106 16.44 -6.52 3.56
CA HIS A 106 16.84 -5.24 2.97
C HIS A 106 17.73 -5.41 1.72
N GLU A 107 18.41 -6.56 1.58
CA GLU A 107 19.26 -6.90 0.43
C GLU A 107 18.46 -7.56 -0.70
N LEU A 108 17.34 -8.22 -0.37
CA LEU A 108 16.48 -8.83 -1.38
C LEU A 108 15.90 -7.78 -2.33
N PRO A 109 15.98 -8.00 -3.66
CA PRO A 109 15.35 -7.11 -4.63
C PRO A 109 13.84 -7.17 -4.49
N LYS A 110 13.18 -6.02 -4.55
CA LYS A 110 11.73 -5.90 -4.35
C LYS A 110 11.06 -5.45 -5.63
N TRP A 111 9.99 -6.13 -5.98
CA TRP A 111 9.31 -5.97 -7.25
C TRP A 111 7.80 -5.93 -7.05
N LEU A 112 7.14 -5.10 -7.84
CA LEU A 112 5.70 -5.16 -8.07
C LEU A 112 5.47 -5.77 -9.45
N ARG A 113 4.77 -6.89 -9.52
CA ARG A 113 4.29 -7.44 -10.78
C ARG A 113 2.84 -7.04 -10.98
N VAL A 114 2.57 -6.26 -12.02
CA VAL A 114 1.24 -5.74 -12.32
C VAL A 114 0.61 -6.60 -13.39
N TYR A 115 -0.62 -7.04 -13.17
CA TYR A 115 -1.40 -7.85 -14.10
C TYR A 115 -2.62 -7.06 -14.57
N ASP A 116 -2.84 -7.01 -15.88
CA ASP A 116 -4.16 -6.69 -16.43
C ASP A 116 -5.01 -7.96 -16.44
N VAL A 117 -6.07 -7.95 -15.65
CA VAL A 117 -6.98 -9.08 -15.45
C VAL A 117 -8.39 -8.76 -15.97
N SER A 118 -8.50 -7.77 -16.86
CA SER A 118 -9.77 -7.36 -17.45
C SER A 118 -10.45 -8.53 -18.16
N TYR A 119 -11.72 -8.76 -17.82
CA TYR A 119 -12.54 -9.84 -18.41
C TYR A 119 -11.99 -11.26 -18.17
N THR A 120 -11.09 -11.43 -17.20
CA THR A 120 -10.47 -12.72 -16.89
C THR A 120 -10.74 -13.13 -15.45
N ALA A 121 -11.14 -14.38 -15.25
CA ALA A 121 -11.10 -15.01 -13.93
C ALA A 121 -9.64 -15.35 -13.60
N PHE A 122 -8.94 -14.39 -12.97
CA PHE A 122 -7.50 -14.48 -12.76
C PHE A 122 -7.11 -15.62 -11.82
N ASN A 123 -6.18 -16.47 -12.24
CA ASN A 123 -5.66 -17.59 -11.46
C ASN A 123 -4.17 -17.45 -11.07
N GLY A 124 -3.51 -16.37 -11.49
CA GLY A 124 -2.08 -16.13 -11.26
C GLY A 124 -1.26 -16.08 -12.53
N ASP A 125 -1.65 -16.84 -13.57
CA ASP A 125 -0.84 -17.02 -14.78
C ASP A 125 -1.58 -16.65 -16.08
N ASN A 126 -2.91 -16.45 -16.02
CA ASN A 126 -3.75 -16.18 -17.18
C ASN A 126 -4.05 -14.68 -17.43
N ALA A 127 -3.18 -13.77 -17.01
CA ALA A 127 -3.38 -12.33 -17.23
C ALA A 127 -3.28 -11.95 -18.72
N ASN A 128 -3.97 -10.87 -19.12
CA ASN A 128 -3.88 -10.34 -20.49
C ASN A 128 -2.49 -9.76 -20.80
N ARG A 129 -1.91 -9.11 -19.80
CA ARG A 129 -0.53 -8.59 -19.81
C ARG A 129 0.00 -8.57 -18.39
N SER A 130 1.32 -8.72 -18.25
CA SER A 130 2.02 -8.51 -17.00
C SER A 130 3.35 -7.80 -17.21
N TRP A 131 3.75 -6.97 -16.26
CA TRP A 131 5.07 -6.35 -16.25
C TRP A 131 5.54 -6.08 -14.82
N ASP A 132 6.85 -5.95 -14.67
CA ASP A 132 7.50 -5.81 -13.37
C ASP A 132 8.04 -4.40 -13.16
N ILE A 133 7.88 -3.88 -11.95
CA ILE A 133 8.38 -2.58 -11.51
C ILE A 133 9.28 -2.83 -10.30
N GLN A 134 10.56 -2.51 -10.43
CA GLN A 134 11.47 -2.57 -9.29
C GLN A 134 11.14 -1.42 -8.33
N VAL A 135 11.06 -1.74 -7.04
CA VAL A 135 10.87 -0.74 -5.98
C VAL A 135 12.07 -0.72 -5.04
N ASN A 136 12.25 0.41 -4.36
CA ASN A 136 13.34 0.56 -3.39
C ASN A 136 13.18 -0.41 -2.21
N SER A 137 14.31 -0.82 -1.62
CA SER A 137 14.31 -1.79 -0.50
C SER A 137 13.46 -1.37 0.71
N ASP A 138 13.37 -0.07 0.97
CA ASP A 138 12.65 0.48 2.14
C ASP A 138 11.24 0.98 1.80
N ALA A 139 10.78 0.79 0.55
CA ALA A 139 9.44 1.19 0.15
C ALA A 139 8.38 0.26 0.78
N ASP A 140 7.28 0.86 1.22
CA ASP A 140 6.07 0.19 1.70
C ASP A 140 4.84 0.59 0.87
N ASN A 141 5.01 1.45 -0.14
CA ASN A 141 3.97 1.91 -1.04
C ASN A 141 4.53 2.40 -2.38
N TRP A 142 3.67 2.51 -3.39
CA TRP A 142 4.01 2.98 -4.72
C TRP A 142 2.83 3.59 -5.48
N PHE A 143 3.12 4.50 -6.42
CA PHE A 143 2.17 4.95 -7.43
C PHE A 143 2.52 4.34 -8.78
N ILE A 144 1.62 3.52 -9.32
CA ILE A 144 1.75 2.91 -10.64
C ILE A 144 1.07 3.82 -11.64
N LYS A 145 1.86 4.47 -12.50
CA LYS A 145 1.40 5.43 -13.50
C LYS A 145 1.31 4.79 -14.87
N GLU A 146 0.67 5.49 -15.80
CA GLU A 146 0.51 5.07 -17.21
C GLU A 146 -0.42 3.87 -17.38
N MET A 147 -1.41 3.77 -16.48
CA MET A 147 -2.44 2.74 -16.58
C MET A 147 -3.44 3.05 -17.69
N SER A 148 -4.04 2.00 -18.23
CA SER A 148 -5.21 2.11 -19.10
C SER A 148 -6.45 2.43 -18.27
N ALA A 149 -7.28 3.35 -18.76
CA ALA A 149 -8.56 3.70 -18.13
C ALA A 149 -9.59 2.58 -18.31
N GLY A 150 -10.53 2.46 -17.36
CA GLY A 150 -11.60 1.46 -17.42
C GLY A 150 -11.09 0.01 -17.42
N THR A 151 -9.90 -0.24 -16.87
CA THR A 151 -9.18 -1.51 -16.92
C THR A 151 -9.04 -2.09 -15.52
N VAL A 152 -9.08 -3.41 -15.41
CA VAL A 152 -9.04 -4.12 -14.12
C VAL A 152 -7.65 -4.70 -13.88
N PHE A 153 -7.09 -4.43 -12.71
CA PHE A 153 -5.72 -4.81 -12.36
C PHE A 153 -5.64 -5.61 -11.06
N CYS A 154 -4.62 -6.47 -10.98
CA CYS A 154 -4.14 -7.12 -9.76
C CYS A 154 -2.63 -6.90 -9.67
N VAL A 155 -2.06 -6.85 -8.47
CA VAL A 155 -0.63 -6.66 -8.25
C VAL A 155 -0.11 -7.70 -7.29
N ASP A 156 1.03 -8.28 -7.63
CA ASP A 156 1.84 -9.09 -6.73
C ASP A 156 3.03 -8.26 -6.23
N PHE A 157 3.34 -8.38 -4.95
CA PHE A 157 4.59 -7.91 -4.37
C PHE A 157 5.49 -9.12 -4.14
N GLY A 158 6.72 -9.04 -4.65
CA GLY A 158 7.61 -10.19 -4.73
C GLY A 158 9.08 -9.85 -4.74
N THR A 159 9.87 -10.91 -4.84
CA THR A 159 11.32 -10.85 -5.07
C THR A 159 11.69 -11.73 -6.26
N THR A 160 12.95 -11.80 -6.62
CA THR A 160 13.45 -12.66 -7.70
C THR A 160 14.41 -13.70 -7.14
N ALA A 161 14.24 -14.96 -7.54
CA ALA A 161 15.23 -16.00 -7.29
C ALA A 161 16.52 -15.74 -8.08
N ILE A 162 17.57 -16.50 -7.75
CA ILE A 162 18.88 -16.45 -8.41
C ILE A 162 18.76 -16.76 -9.91
N ASP A 163 17.80 -17.59 -10.31
CA ASP A 163 17.50 -17.93 -11.70
C ASP A 163 16.68 -16.85 -12.44
N GLY A 164 16.39 -15.72 -11.79
CA GLY A 164 15.62 -14.61 -12.36
C GLY A 164 14.11 -14.80 -12.32
N ARG A 165 13.59 -15.92 -11.79
CA ARG A 165 12.13 -16.10 -11.65
C ARG A 165 11.59 -15.20 -10.56
N PHE A 166 10.47 -14.56 -10.86
CA PHE A 166 9.71 -13.79 -9.86
C PHE A 166 8.99 -14.73 -8.89
N ILE A 167 9.10 -14.42 -7.60
CA ILE A 167 8.46 -15.14 -6.52
C ILE A 167 7.54 -14.18 -5.78
N THR A 168 6.24 -14.50 -5.81
CA THR A 168 5.24 -13.70 -5.12
C THR A 168 5.30 -13.91 -3.62
N LEU A 169 5.34 -12.80 -2.88
CA LEU A 169 5.27 -12.78 -1.42
C LEU A 169 3.88 -12.41 -0.93
N LEU A 170 3.20 -11.48 -1.61
CA LEU A 170 1.84 -11.05 -1.35
C LEU A 170 1.10 -10.75 -2.65
N ARG A 171 -0.21 -10.95 -2.65
CA ARG A 171 -1.10 -10.63 -3.76
C ARG A 171 -2.18 -9.64 -3.30
N SER A 172 -2.50 -8.67 -4.15
CA SER A 172 -3.47 -7.63 -3.84
C SER A 172 -4.90 -8.09 -4.11
N ASN A 173 -5.86 -7.30 -3.62
CA ASN A 173 -7.18 -7.28 -4.21
C ASN A 173 -7.14 -6.88 -5.69
N VAL A 174 -8.25 -7.09 -6.39
CA VAL A 174 -8.46 -6.57 -7.73
C VAL A 174 -9.01 -5.15 -7.65
N ALA A 175 -8.56 -4.25 -8.52
CA ALA A 175 -9.04 -2.86 -8.59
C ALA A 175 -9.24 -2.42 -10.05
N ALA A 176 -10.32 -1.68 -10.31
CA ALA A 176 -10.61 -1.11 -11.62
C ALA A 176 -10.24 0.37 -11.68
N THR A 177 -9.50 0.79 -12.71
CA THR A 177 -9.31 2.21 -12.99
C THR A 177 -10.63 2.82 -13.48
N PRO A 178 -10.96 4.05 -13.09
CA PRO A 178 -12.11 4.75 -13.64
C PRO A 178 -11.98 4.94 -15.16
N ARG A 179 -13.12 5.07 -15.85
CA ARG A 179 -13.12 5.44 -17.28
C ARG A 179 -12.70 6.91 -17.44
N LEU A 180 -12.16 7.27 -18.60
CA LEU A 180 -12.00 8.68 -18.95
C LEU A 180 -13.40 9.29 -19.00
N SER A 181 -13.66 10.32 -18.21
CA SER A 181 -14.91 11.07 -18.30
C SER A 181 -14.98 11.75 -19.66
N SER A 182 -16.03 11.45 -20.43
CA SER A 182 -16.36 12.18 -21.66
C SER A 182 -17.05 13.48 -21.29
N GLU A 183 -16.29 14.57 -21.05
CA GLU A 183 -16.66 16.01 -21.03
C GLU A 183 -18.03 16.48 -20.45
N HIS A 184 -18.82 15.66 -19.74
CA HIS A 184 -20.16 16.07 -19.26
C HIS A 184 -20.43 15.70 -17.79
N SER A 185 -19.40 15.43 -17.00
CA SER A 185 -19.54 15.46 -15.54
C SER A 185 -18.67 16.58 -15.03
N SER A 186 -19.30 17.72 -14.78
CA SER A 186 -18.79 18.76 -13.89
C SER A 186 -18.37 18.06 -12.59
N ALA A 187 -17.07 17.85 -12.45
CA ALA A 187 -16.46 17.29 -11.27
C ALA A 187 -16.69 18.27 -10.11
N GLU A 188 -17.84 18.15 -9.46
CA GLU A 188 -17.90 18.46 -8.04
C GLU A 188 -16.82 17.62 -7.37
N ASN A 189 -16.04 18.30 -6.53
CA ASN A 189 -14.93 17.76 -5.76
C ASN A 189 -15.38 16.62 -4.85
N ASN A 190 -15.64 15.44 -5.41
CA ASN A 190 -15.91 14.27 -4.61
C ASN A 190 -14.60 13.51 -4.44
N SER A 191 -13.94 13.80 -3.32
CA SER A 191 -13.05 12.87 -2.66
C SER A 191 -13.77 11.51 -2.61
N VAL A 192 -13.47 10.63 -3.56
CA VAL A 192 -13.90 9.24 -3.51
C VAL A 192 -13.03 8.60 -2.42
N TRP A 193 -13.47 8.75 -1.18
CA TRP A 193 -13.03 7.86 -0.12
C TRP A 193 -13.42 6.46 -0.58
N ALA A 194 -12.43 5.60 -0.80
CA ALA A 194 -12.69 4.19 -1.01
C ALA A 194 -13.58 3.73 0.15
N SER A 195 -14.80 3.29 -0.16
CA SER A 195 -15.74 2.79 0.83
C SER A 195 -14.99 1.83 1.75
N VAL A 196 -15.16 2.01 3.07
CA VAL A 196 -14.55 1.19 4.14
C VAL A 196 -15.13 -0.23 4.14
N GLU A 197 -15.88 -0.62 3.11
CA GLU A 197 -16.22 -2.01 2.91
C GLU A 197 -14.90 -2.78 2.69
N PRO A 198 -14.62 -3.80 3.52
CA PRO A 198 -13.44 -4.61 3.32
C PRO A 198 -13.53 -5.15 1.89
N ILE A 199 -12.56 -4.76 1.04
CA ILE A 199 -12.51 -5.19 -0.35
C ILE A 199 -12.57 -6.72 -0.32
N LYS A 200 -13.70 -7.27 -0.75
CA LYS A 200 -13.95 -8.71 -0.66
C LYS A 200 -12.85 -9.40 -1.44
N GLN A 201 -11.95 -10.06 -0.71
CA GLN A 201 -10.95 -10.88 -1.35
C GLN A 201 -11.69 -12.00 -2.09
N PRO A 202 -11.36 -12.26 -3.36
CA PRO A 202 -11.94 -13.39 -4.06
C PRO A 202 -11.58 -14.69 -3.33
N ASP A 203 -12.45 -15.69 -3.37
CA ASP A 203 -12.33 -16.91 -2.56
C ASP A 203 -10.99 -17.66 -2.79
N TRP A 204 -10.36 -17.46 -3.95
CA TRP A 204 -9.03 -18.02 -4.26
C TRP A 204 -7.88 -17.35 -3.49
N ALA A 205 -8.06 -16.14 -2.95
CA ALA A 205 -7.02 -15.41 -2.23
C ALA A 205 -6.55 -16.16 -0.98
N GLU A 206 -7.46 -16.88 -0.32
CA GLU A 206 -7.12 -17.78 0.81
C GLU A 206 -6.31 -19.00 0.36
N SER A 207 -6.45 -19.40 -0.91
CA SER A 207 -5.72 -20.51 -1.53
C SER A 207 -4.38 -20.08 -2.15
N PHE A 208 -4.05 -18.79 -2.13
CA PHE A 208 -2.79 -18.30 -2.69
C PHE A 208 -1.62 -18.63 -1.77
N THR A 209 -0.97 -19.78 -2.00
CA THR A 209 0.18 -20.21 -1.20
C THR A 209 1.51 -19.57 -1.63
N GLY A 210 1.54 -18.75 -2.70
CA GLY A 210 2.75 -18.14 -3.24
C GLY A 210 3.75 -19.13 -3.87
N TYR A 211 3.47 -20.43 -3.77
CA TYR A 211 4.25 -21.50 -4.37
C TYR A 211 3.51 -22.08 -5.56
N SER A 212 3.51 -21.37 -6.68
CA SER A 212 3.31 -22.04 -7.97
C SER A 212 4.65 -22.69 -8.35
N ILE A 213 4.95 -23.85 -7.74
CA ILE A 213 5.89 -24.79 -8.34
C ILE A 213 5.13 -25.36 -9.54
N ALA A 214 5.28 -24.71 -10.69
CA ALA A 214 4.98 -25.37 -11.95
C ALA A 214 5.99 -26.51 -12.10
N GLU A 215 5.47 -27.73 -12.18
CA GLU A 215 6.20 -28.95 -12.53
C GLU A 215 6.89 -28.83 -13.90
#